data_AF-A0A484HKV5-F1
#
_entry.id   AF-A0A484HKV5-F1
#
_cell.length_a   1.000
_cell.length_b   1.000
_cell.length_c   1.000
_cell.angle_alpha   90.00
_cell.angle_beta   90.00
_cell.angle_gamma   90.00
#
_symmetry.space_group_name_H-M   'P 1'
#
loop_
_entity.id
_entity.type
_entity.pdbx_description
1 polymer ?
#
loop_
_entity_poly.entity_id
_entity_poly.type
_entity_poly.pdbx_seq_one_letter_code
_entity_poly.pdbx_strand_id
1 'polypeptide(L)'
;MPRTARLLNKGEKTVYHVISRTALDGFPFQDVEKEALVKTIKKFSRIYLVDIMGFCVMGNHFHLLAKMRPGHDKNRDRPIMLDNRKAPR
;
A
#
# COMPACT_ATOMS: atom_id res chain seq x y z
N MET A 1 11.66 19.13 -7.27
CA MET A 1 11.30 18.61 -8.62
C MET A 1 9.78 18.53 -8.73
N PRO A 2 9.18 18.97 -9.86
CA PRO A 2 7.74 18.80 -10.07
C PRO A 2 7.39 17.31 -10.07
N ARG A 3 6.30 16.94 -9.39
CA ARG A 3 5.83 15.55 -9.40
C ARG A 3 5.31 15.21 -10.80
N THR A 4 5.82 14.14 -11.40
CA THR A 4 5.23 13.54 -12.60
C THR A 4 3.75 13.26 -12.36
N ALA A 5 2.91 13.54 -13.36
CA ALA A 5 1.50 13.22 -13.31
C ALA A 5 1.32 11.71 -13.08
N ARG A 6 0.33 11.34 -12.25
CA ARG A 6 0.03 9.93 -12.02
C ARG A 6 -0.58 9.36 -13.30
N LEU A 7 -0.04 8.24 -13.77
CA LEU A 7 -0.66 7.48 -14.85
C LEU A 7 -2.03 6.98 -14.38
N LEU A 8 -3.08 7.34 -15.12
CA LEU A 8 -4.43 6.85 -14.90
C LEU A 8 -4.85 6.03 -16.12
N ASN A 9 -4.82 4.71 -16.01
CA ASN A 9 -5.36 3.84 -17.04
C ASN A 9 -6.85 3.61 -16.77
N LYS A 10 -7.71 4.28 -17.55
CA LYS A 10 -9.17 4.25 -17.37
C LYS A 10 -9.83 2.97 -17.92
N GLY A 11 -9.17 2.29 -18.87
CA GLY A 11 -9.73 1.14 -19.57
C GLY A 11 -9.45 -0.20 -18.89
N GLU A 12 -8.43 -0.26 -18.02
CA GLU A 12 -7.92 -1.54 -17.52
C GLU A 12 -7.62 -1.52 -16.02
N LYS A 13 -7.72 -2.71 -15.42
CA LYS A 13 -7.30 -2.92 -14.04
C LYS A 13 -5.79 -2.76 -13.94
N THR A 14 -5.35 -1.73 -13.22
CA THR A 14 -3.92 -1.41 -13.05
C THR A 14 -3.46 -1.68 -11.62
N VAL A 15 -2.27 -2.26 -11.49
CA VAL A 15 -1.55 -2.40 -10.23
C VAL A 15 -0.46 -1.34 -10.18
N TYR A 16 -0.46 -0.55 -9.11
CA TYR A 16 0.51 0.50 -8.89
C TYR A 16 1.53 0.05 -7.85
N HIS A 17 2.81 0.22 -8.17
CA HIS A 17 3.88 0.15 -7.19
C HIS A 17 4.06 1.53 -6.56
N VAL A 18 3.65 1.67 -5.30
CA VAL A 18 3.77 2.90 -4.53
C VAL A 18 4.94 2.76 -3.57
N ILE A 19 5.83 3.75 -3.60
CA ILE A 19 6.97 3.85 -2.68
C ILE A 19 6.85 5.18 -1.95
N SER A 20 7.05 5.15 -0.63
CA SER A 20 7.12 6.37 0.17
C SER A 20 8.26 6.27 1.18
N ARG A 21 9.09 7.33 1.24
CA ARG A 21 10.23 7.47 2.16
C ARG A 21 9.85 8.42 3.29
N THR A 22 10.36 8.15 4.47
CA THR A 22 10.18 9.02 5.64
C THR A 22 10.93 10.34 5.45
N ALA A 23 10.40 11.40 6.05
CA ALA A 23 11.07 12.71 6.07
C ALA A 23 12.15 12.82 7.15
N LEU A 24 12.13 11.92 8.14
CA LEU A 24 13.13 11.85 9.20
C LEU A 24 14.37 11.10 8.73
N ASP A 25 15.53 11.51 9.27
CA ASP A 25 16.80 10.83 9.08
C ASP A 25 16.86 9.47 9.78
N GLY A 26 17.80 8.63 9.35
CA GLY A 26 18.01 7.30 9.93
C GLY A 26 16.93 6.29 9.56
N PHE A 27 16.61 5.40 10.51
CA PHE A 27 15.63 4.32 10.35
C PHE A 27 14.47 4.48 11.36
N PRO A 28 13.55 5.44 11.17
CA PRO A 28 12.48 5.72 12.12
C PRO A 28 11.44 4.60 12.25
N PHE A 29 11.34 3.70 11.27
CA PHE A 29 10.45 2.54 11.36
C PHE A 29 11.13 1.38 12.09
N GLN A 30 10.90 1.31 13.40
CA GLN A 30 11.19 0.13 14.21
C GLN A 30 9.96 -0.78 14.25
N ASP A 31 9.99 -1.84 15.04
CA ASP A 31 8.97 -2.90 14.97
C ASP A 31 7.56 -2.39 15.32
N VAL A 32 7.46 -1.47 16.29
CA VAL A 32 6.18 -0.87 16.70
C VAL A 32 5.60 -0.01 15.59
N GLU A 33 6.42 0.85 14.97
CA GLU A 33 5.97 1.74 13.91
C GLU A 33 5.61 0.96 12.63
N LYS A 34 6.36 -0.11 12.33
CA LYS A 34 6.02 -1.03 11.22
C LYS A 34 4.64 -1.64 11.42
N GLU A 35 4.34 -2.15 12.62
CA GLU A 35 3.04 -2.73 12.92
C GLU A 35 1.91 -1.68 12.84
N ALA A 36 2.14 -0.50 13.41
CA ALA A 36 1.19 0.61 13.37
C ALA A 36 0.91 1.07 11.93
N LEU A 37 1.94 1.15 11.08
CA LEU A 37 1.81 1.48 9.67
C LEU A 37 0.99 0.43 8.92
N VAL A 38 1.26 -0.86 9.15
CA VAL A 38 0.49 -1.95 8.51
C VAL A 38 -0.98 -1.93 8.94
N LYS A 39 -1.28 -1.67 10.23
CA LYS A 39 -2.66 -1.46 10.72
C LYS A 39 -3.33 -0.26 10.04
N THR A 40 -2.58 0.81 9.83
CA THR A 40 -3.06 2.03 9.17
C THR A 40 -3.37 1.76 7.69
N ILE A 41 -2.45 1.10 6.97
CA ILE A 41 -2.65 0.68 5.58
C ILE A 41 -3.91 -0.20 5.47
N LYS A 42 -4.06 -1.19 6.36
CA LYS A 42 -5.25 -2.07 6.45
C LYS A 42 -6.55 -1.31 6.64
N LYS A 43 -6.55 -0.30 7.51
CA LYS A 43 -7.73 0.53 7.79
C LYS A 43 -8.12 1.33 6.54
N PHE A 44 -7.16 2.02 5.95
CA PHE A 44 -7.42 2.91 4.81
C PHE A 44 -7.69 2.16 3.51
N SER A 45 -7.11 0.97 3.32
CA SER A 45 -7.40 0.14 2.13
C SER A 45 -8.88 -0.25 2.07
N ARG A 46 -9.52 -0.50 3.21
CA ARG A 46 -10.97 -0.75 3.29
C ARG A 46 -11.81 0.48 2.98
N ILE A 47 -11.40 1.65 3.46
CA ILE A 47 -12.13 2.92 3.27
C ILE A 47 -12.06 3.36 1.81
N TYR A 48 -10.88 3.26 1.19
CA TYR A 48 -10.63 3.72 -0.17
C TYR A 48 -10.77 2.63 -1.24
N LEU A 49 -11.27 1.45 -0.86
CA LEU A 49 -11.52 0.32 -1.77
C LEU A 49 -10.28 -0.07 -2.58
N VAL A 50 -9.15 -0.16 -1.89
CA VAL A 50 -7.85 -0.54 -2.46
C VAL A 50 -7.52 -1.97 -2.06
N ASP A 51 -7.26 -2.81 -3.04
CA ASP A 51 -6.67 -4.13 -2.82
C ASP A 51 -5.16 -3.99 -2.68
N ILE A 52 -4.65 -4.34 -1.49
CA ILE A 52 -3.23 -4.44 -1.25
C ILE A 52 -2.79 -5.86 -1.58
N MET A 53 -2.09 -6.01 -2.70
CA MET A 53 -1.61 -7.31 -3.18
C MET A 53 -0.33 -7.75 -2.48
N GLY A 54 0.46 -6.79 -2.01
CA GLY A 54 1.70 -7.03 -1.27
C GLY A 54 2.26 -5.73 -0.72
N PHE A 55 3.06 -5.83 0.33
CA PHE A 55 3.75 -4.69 0.91
C PHE A 55 5.10 -5.12 1.51
N CYS A 56 6.02 -4.17 1.64
CA CYS A 56 7.27 -4.32 2.37
C CYS A 56 7.51 -3.03 3.15
N VAL A 57 7.78 -3.13 4.46
CA VAL A 57 8.14 -1.98 5.30
C VAL A 57 9.58 -2.14 5.75
N MET A 58 10.45 -1.24 5.28
CA MET A 58 11.85 -1.16 5.65
C MET A 58 12.04 -0.12 6.76
N GLY A 59 13.27 0.18 7.17
CA GLY A 59 13.54 1.10 8.27
C GLY A 59 13.20 2.58 7.97
N ASN A 60 13.19 3.00 6.70
CA ASN A 60 12.99 4.41 6.33
C ASN A 60 12.08 4.62 5.09
N HIS A 61 11.51 3.55 4.55
CA HIS A 61 10.55 3.61 3.45
C HIS A 61 9.72 2.34 3.39
N PHE A 62 8.64 2.38 2.61
CA PHE A 62 7.82 1.21 2.35
C PHE A 62 7.42 1.11 0.87
N HIS A 63 7.14 -0.12 0.47
CA HIS A 63 6.67 -0.50 -0.86
C HIS A 63 5.25 -1.07 -0.72
N LEU A 64 4.38 -0.71 -1.65
CA LEU A 64 3.01 -1.20 -1.71
C LEU A 64 2.66 -1.56 -3.15
N LEU A 65 2.13 -2.76 -3.36
CA LEU A 65 1.45 -3.14 -4.60
C LEU A 65 -0.04 -2.95 -4.39
N ALA A 66 -0.57 -1.87 -4.97
CA ALA A 66 -1.94 -1.42 -4.76
C ALA A 66 -2.75 -1.49 -6.05
N LYS A 67 -3.97 -2.03 -5.95
CA LYS A 67 -4.92 -2.10 -7.04
C LYS A 67 -6.24 -1.46 -6.61
N MET A 68 -6.73 -0.51 -7.39
CA MET A 68 -8.03 0.11 -7.10
C MET A 68 -9.17 -0.84 -7.51
N ARG A 69 -10.18 -1.00 -6.66
CA ARG A 69 -11.45 -1.63 -7.06
C ARG A 69 -12.29 -0.60 -7.83
N PRO A 70 -12.70 -0.86 -9.08
CA PRO A 70 -13.64 0.01 -9.78
C PRO A 70 -14.97 0.12 -9.03
N GLY A 71 -15.65 1.27 -9.08
CA GLY A 71 -16.89 1.53 -8.34
C GLY A 71 -18.07 0.58 -8.63
N HIS A 72 -17.99 -0.23 -9.70
CA HIS A 72 -18.98 -1.25 -10.07
C HIS A 72 -18.55 -2.69 -9.65
N ASP A 73 -17.50 -2.85 -8.83
CA ASP A 73 -17.13 -4.19 -8.35
C ASP A 73 -18.20 -4.72 -7.39
N LYS A 74 -18.95 -5.74 -7.85
CA LYS A 74 -20.01 -6.42 -7.09
C LYS A 74 -19.49 -7.17 -5.86
N ASN A 75 -18.17 -7.24 -5.67
CA ASN A 75 -17.55 -8.00 -4.59
C ASN A 75 -16.81 -7.09 -3.59
N ARG A 76 -17.51 -6.01 -3.21
CA ARG A 76 -17.04 -5.01 -2.23
C ARG A 76 -16.70 -5.63 -0.86
N ASP A 77 -17.34 -6.73 -0.51
CA ASP A 77 -17.27 -7.34 0.82
C ASP A 77 -16.16 -8.39 0.98
N ARG A 78 -15.36 -8.67 -0.06
CA ARG A 78 -14.24 -9.62 0.07
C ARG A 78 -13.18 -9.08 1.04
N PRO A 79 -12.82 -9.84 2.09
CA PRO A 79 -11.74 -9.45 3.00
C PRO A 79 -10.44 -9.31 2.22
N ILE A 80 -9.70 -8.25 2.53
CA ILE A 80 -8.38 -8.00 1.93
C ILE A 80 -7.43 -9.04 2.53
N MET A 81 -7.08 -10.05 1.74
CA MET A 81 -6.11 -11.07 2.10
C MET A 81 -4.72 -10.46 2.03
N LEU A 82 -4.27 -9.87 3.14
CA LEU A 82 -2.89 -9.42 3.29
C LEU A 82 -2.04 -10.63 3.62
N ASP A 83 -1.33 -11.12 2.61
CA ASP A 83 -0.30 -12.13 2.78
C ASP A 83 0.82 -11.54 3.64
N ASN A 84 0.85 -11.93 4.93
CA ASN A 84 1.84 -11.49 5.92
C ASN A 84 3.18 -12.23 5.75
N ARG A 85 3.60 -12.59 4.53
CA ARG A 85 4.95 -13.09 4.30
C ARG A 85 5.94 -11.98 4.65
N LYS A 86 6.54 -12.06 5.85
CA LYS A 86 7.67 -11.24 6.28
C LYS A 86 8.68 -11.22 5.13
N ALA A 87 9.09 -10.01 4.72
CA ALA A 87 10.22 -9.86 3.82
C ALA A 87 11.41 -10.66 4.38
N PRO A 88 12.18 -11.37 3.54
CA PRO A 88 13.40 -12.04 3.99
C PRO A 88 14.30 -11.03 4.70
N ARG A 89 14.85 -11.45 5.84
CA ARG A 89 15.78 -10.67 6.67
C ARG A 89 17.00 -10.24 5.87
#